data_AF-A0A7C9RVL7-F1
#
_entry.id   AF-A0A7C9RVL7-F1
#
_cell.length_a   1.000
_cell.length_b   1.000
_cell.length_c   1.000
_cell.angle_alpha   90.00
_cell.angle_beta   90.00
_cell.angle_gamma   90.00
#
_symmetry.space_group_name_H-M   'P 1'
#
loop_
_entity.id
_entity.type
_entity.pdbx_description
1 polymer ?
#
loop_
_entity_poly.entity_id
_entity_poly.type
_entity_poly.pdbx_seq_one_letter_code
_entity_poly.pdbx_strand_id
1 'polypeptide(L)'
;MDQVKFGTELISRLMDHLSSQLDGCVGVGLSVWPDGRLMRAVGRAAELDQLQLDGADGPLVVASRDERQTVGQVGGVDVVAVPGSWGNGGPVVLTVYLDHAPRGEDLKAIEEIEPLVATAASVVEFCAGEVLRADQMVRMVQHRRYIEQAKGLVMGARPCAPGEAFELLVRASQHANVKLRDVATALVLVVGGALEDSAEETVEPPRVAFDAARRLWDGLRK
;
A
#
# COMPACT_ATOMS: atom_id res chain seq x y z
N MET A 1 3.62 17.25 3.97
CA MET A 1 2.33 17.41 3.26
C MET A 1 1.53 16.16 3.58
N ASP A 2 0.52 16.27 4.44
CA ASP A 2 -0.31 15.14 4.89
C ASP A 2 -0.84 14.38 3.67
N GLN A 3 -0.37 13.14 3.49
CA GLN A 3 -0.87 12.24 2.46
C GLN A 3 -2.35 11.96 2.74
N VAL A 4 -3.21 12.71 2.04
CA VAL A 4 -4.56 12.36 1.56
C VAL A 4 -5.09 11.02 2.11
N LYS A 5 -5.55 11.02 3.37
CA LYS A 5 -6.23 9.88 4.03
C LYS A 5 -7.74 9.84 3.74
N PHE A 6 -8.22 10.57 2.73
CA PHE A 6 -9.66 10.80 2.54
C PHE A 6 -10.46 9.53 2.27
N GLY A 7 -9.89 8.52 1.60
CA GLY A 7 -10.60 7.29 1.27
C GLY A 7 -10.88 6.41 2.49
N THR A 8 -9.86 6.10 3.29
CA THR A 8 -10.02 5.30 4.53
C THR A 8 -10.87 6.03 5.58
N GLU A 9 -10.76 7.36 5.63
CA GLU A 9 -11.58 8.19 6.50
C GLU A 9 -13.06 8.16 6.11
N LEU A 10 -13.37 8.20 4.80
CA LEU A 10 -14.75 8.08 4.30
C LEU A 10 -15.35 6.72 4.67
N ILE A 11 -14.62 5.63 4.44
CA ILE A 11 -15.05 4.27 4.83
C ILE A 11 -15.36 4.22 6.33
N SER A 12 -14.46 4.77 7.16
CA SER A 12 -14.64 4.81 8.60
C SER A 12 -15.92 5.54 8.98
N ARG A 13 -16.17 6.73 8.41
CA ARG A 13 -17.38 7.51 8.68
C ARG A 13 -18.66 6.83 8.24
N LEU A 14 -18.66 6.16 7.09
CA LEU A 14 -19.83 5.42 6.61
C LEU A 14 -20.14 4.23 7.51
N MET A 15 -19.12 3.49 7.94
CA MET A 15 -19.28 2.36 8.87
C MET A 15 -19.71 2.82 10.27
N ASP A 16 -19.14 3.90 10.78
CA ASP A 16 -19.54 4.50 12.06
C ASP A 16 -21.00 5.01 11.98
N HIS A 17 -21.38 5.60 10.83
CA HIS A 17 -22.74 6.03 10.59
C HIS A 17 -23.73 4.86 10.59
N LEU A 18 -23.42 3.78 9.85
CA LEU A 18 -24.22 2.56 9.85
C LEU A 18 -24.36 1.99 11.27
N SER A 19 -23.24 1.85 11.98
CA SER A 19 -23.25 1.35 13.36
C SER A 19 -24.11 2.21 14.29
N SER A 20 -24.13 3.54 14.10
CA SER A 20 -24.96 4.46 14.89
C SER A 20 -26.45 4.42 14.57
N GLN A 21 -26.85 3.91 13.40
CA GLN A 21 -28.26 3.76 13.02
C GLN A 21 -28.86 2.43 13.48
N LEU A 22 -28.01 1.47 13.85
CA LEU A 22 -28.41 0.12 14.20
C LEU A 22 -28.42 -0.04 15.73
N ASP A 23 -29.61 -0.09 16.31
CA ASP A 23 -29.77 -0.46 17.72
C ASP A 23 -29.19 -1.87 17.93
N GLY A 24 -28.47 -2.09 19.04
CA GLY A 24 -27.87 -3.40 19.31
C GLY A 24 -26.66 -3.76 18.43
N CYS A 25 -26.10 -2.80 17.67
CA CYS A 25 -24.90 -3.04 16.86
C CYS A 25 -23.69 -3.41 17.73
N VAL A 26 -23.15 -4.62 17.51
CA VAL A 26 -21.96 -5.15 18.17
C VAL A 26 -20.69 -4.83 17.39
N GLY A 27 -20.79 -4.71 16.06
CA GLY A 27 -19.69 -4.31 15.21
C GLY A 27 -20.01 -4.34 13.72
N VAL A 28 -19.19 -3.64 12.94
CA VAL A 28 -19.27 -3.62 11.48
C VAL A 28 -17.89 -3.91 10.90
N GLY A 29 -17.77 -4.88 10.01
CA GLY A 29 -16.52 -5.29 9.38
C GLY A 29 -16.57 -5.09 7.87
N LEU A 30 -15.42 -4.81 7.28
CA LEU A 30 -15.26 -4.67 5.83
C LEU A 30 -14.00 -5.40 5.40
N SER A 31 -14.15 -6.41 4.56
CA SER A 31 -13.03 -7.19 4.04
C SER A 31 -13.00 -7.24 2.52
N VAL A 32 -11.80 -7.42 1.98
CA VAL A 32 -11.54 -7.59 0.55
C VAL A 32 -11.21 -9.05 0.28
N TRP A 33 -11.75 -9.59 -0.80
CA TRP A 33 -11.49 -10.97 -1.25
C TRP A 33 -10.55 -10.97 -2.44
N PRO A 34 -9.80 -12.08 -2.70
CA PRO A 34 -10.02 -13.46 -2.24
C PRO A 34 -9.37 -13.84 -0.90
N ASP A 35 -8.51 -13.01 -0.32
CA ASP A 35 -7.74 -13.34 0.88
C ASP A 35 -8.47 -13.02 2.20
N GLY A 36 -9.65 -12.40 2.13
CA GLY A 36 -10.42 -11.99 3.30
C GLY A 36 -9.73 -10.87 4.10
N ARG A 37 -8.83 -10.10 3.47
CA ARG A 37 -8.06 -9.06 4.14
C ARG A 37 -9.01 -8.01 4.73
N LEU A 38 -8.94 -7.84 6.05
CA LEU A 38 -9.70 -6.81 6.74
C LEU A 38 -9.23 -5.42 6.30
N MET A 39 -10.14 -4.65 5.72
CA MET A 39 -9.93 -3.25 5.36
C MET A 39 -10.23 -2.33 6.54
N ARG A 40 -11.34 -2.59 7.23
CA ARG A 40 -11.78 -1.79 8.38
C ARG A 40 -12.72 -2.59 9.27
N ALA A 41 -12.71 -2.28 10.56
CA ALA A 41 -13.67 -2.81 11.52
C ALA A 41 -14.05 -1.74 12.56
N VAL A 42 -15.29 -1.84 13.05
CA VAL A 42 -15.87 -1.10 14.17
C VAL A 42 -16.37 -2.13 15.18
N GLY A 43 -16.23 -1.84 16.48
CA GLY A 43 -16.67 -2.74 17.54
C GLY A 43 -15.93 -4.09 17.52
N ARG A 44 -16.67 -5.20 17.69
CA ARG A 44 -16.09 -6.55 17.74
C ARG A 44 -15.92 -7.22 16.37
N ALA A 45 -16.21 -6.53 15.27
CA ALA A 45 -16.20 -7.16 13.95
C ALA A 45 -14.84 -7.76 13.57
N ALA A 46 -13.72 -7.14 13.95
CA ALA A 46 -12.39 -7.70 13.66
C ALA A 46 -12.17 -9.09 14.30
N GLU A 47 -12.63 -9.28 15.53
CA GLU A 47 -12.56 -10.57 16.25
C GLU A 47 -13.46 -11.61 15.58
N LEU A 48 -14.70 -11.23 15.28
CA LEU A 48 -15.73 -12.15 14.75
C LEU A 48 -15.48 -12.52 13.27
N ASP A 49 -14.98 -11.59 12.47
CA ASP A 49 -14.54 -11.87 11.09
C ASP A 49 -13.36 -12.83 11.10
N GLN A 50 -12.38 -12.63 12.00
CA GLN A 50 -11.21 -13.50 12.09
C GLN A 50 -11.60 -14.94 12.46
N LEU A 51 -12.58 -15.14 13.35
CA LEU A 51 -13.09 -16.48 13.68
C LEU A 51 -13.61 -17.24 12.47
N GLN A 52 -14.29 -16.55 11.55
CA GLN A 52 -14.82 -17.15 10.32
C GLN A 52 -13.70 -17.47 9.33
N LEU A 53 -12.72 -16.57 9.20
CA LEU A 53 -11.57 -16.76 8.32
C LEU A 53 -10.68 -17.91 8.80
N ASP A 54 -10.41 -18.02 10.10
CA ASP A 54 -9.64 -19.12 10.70
C ASP A 54 -10.33 -20.47 10.50
N GLY A 55 -11.67 -20.49 10.57
CA GLY A 55 -12.49 -21.67 10.30
C GLY A 55 -12.73 -21.96 8.82
N ALA A 56 -12.44 -21.00 7.93
CA ALA A 56 -12.84 -21.01 6.53
C ALA A 56 -14.33 -21.32 6.31
N ASP A 57 -15.18 -20.89 7.24
CA ASP A 57 -16.62 -21.14 7.25
C ASP A 57 -17.36 -19.98 7.94
N GLY A 58 -18.67 -19.91 7.73
CA GLY A 58 -19.55 -18.91 8.31
C GLY A 58 -20.07 -17.87 7.30
N PRO A 59 -21.01 -17.01 7.73
CA PRO A 59 -21.74 -16.10 6.84
C PRO A 59 -20.86 -15.19 5.97
N LEU A 60 -19.74 -14.67 6.50
CA LEU A 60 -18.77 -13.87 5.74
C LEU A 60 -18.16 -14.66 4.57
N VAL A 61 -17.72 -15.89 4.83
CA VAL A 61 -17.07 -16.75 3.84
C VAL A 61 -18.08 -17.24 2.81
N VAL A 62 -19.30 -17.55 3.24
CA VAL A 62 -20.39 -17.94 2.33
C VAL A 62 -20.81 -16.76 1.45
N ALA A 63 -20.98 -15.57 2.02
CA ALA A 63 -21.37 -14.38 1.27
C ALA A 63 -20.35 -14.01 0.19
N SER A 64 -19.05 -14.15 0.47
CA SER A 64 -18.01 -13.89 -0.51
C SER A 64 -17.98 -14.91 -1.64
N ARG A 65 -18.20 -16.19 -1.32
CA ARG A 65 -18.19 -17.28 -2.30
C ARG A 65 -19.42 -17.28 -3.19
N ASP A 66 -20.60 -17.08 -2.60
CA ASP A 66 -21.89 -17.23 -3.28
C ASP A 66 -22.39 -15.91 -3.88
N GLU A 67 -21.68 -14.81 -3.59
CA GLU A 67 -22.02 -13.43 -3.98
C GLU A 67 -23.48 -13.08 -3.64
N ARG A 68 -23.93 -13.55 -2.48
CA ARG A 68 -25.27 -13.28 -1.95
C ARG A 68 -25.22 -12.88 -0.50
N GLN A 69 -26.14 -12.01 -0.12
CA GLN A 69 -26.37 -11.69 1.27
C GLN A 69 -26.64 -12.98 2.06
N THR A 70 -25.92 -13.14 3.17
CA THR A 70 -26.02 -14.29 4.05
C THR A 70 -26.28 -13.81 5.47
N VAL A 71 -27.16 -14.50 6.18
CA VAL A 71 -27.46 -14.25 7.60
C VAL A 71 -27.10 -15.50 8.40
N GLY A 72 -26.56 -15.32 9.59
CA GLY A 72 -26.26 -16.44 10.49
C GLY A 72 -25.79 -15.95 11.86
N GLN A 73 -25.03 -16.80 12.56
CA GLN A 73 -24.46 -16.46 13.86
C GLN A 73 -22.98 -16.82 13.93
N VAL A 74 -22.21 -15.98 14.63
CA VAL A 74 -20.78 -16.16 14.88
C VAL A 74 -20.51 -15.80 16.33
N GLY A 75 -19.92 -16.72 17.09
CA GLY A 75 -19.63 -16.48 18.51
C GLY A 75 -20.86 -16.15 19.35
N GLY A 76 -22.05 -16.62 18.95
CA GLY A 76 -23.33 -16.33 19.61
C GLY A 76 -23.92 -14.95 19.31
N VAL A 77 -23.39 -14.24 18.31
CA VAL A 77 -23.87 -12.94 17.84
C VAL A 77 -24.46 -13.10 16.44
N ASP A 78 -25.62 -12.49 16.18
CA ASP A 78 -26.23 -12.51 14.85
C ASP A 78 -25.43 -11.65 13.87
N VAL A 79 -25.31 -12.11 12.63
CA VAL A 79 -24.55 -11.42 11.58
C VAL A 79 -25.31 -11.38 10.27
N VAL A 80 -25.24 -10.23 9.59
CA VAL A 80 -25.58 -10.07 8.19
C VAL A 80 -24.28 -9.81 7.43
N ALA A 81 -23.98 -10.66 6.44
CA ALA A 81 -22.86 -10.48 5.53
C ALA A 81 -23.40 -10.13 4.15
N VAL A 82 -23.02 -8.97 3.63
CA VAL A 82 -23.48 -8.45 2.33
C VAL A 82 -22.27 -8.29 1.41
N PRO A 83 -22.23 -9.02 0.29
CA PRO A 83 -21.19 -8.84 -0.71
C PRO A 83 -21.52 -7.61 -1.57
N GLY A 84 -20.57 -6.68 -1.63
CA GLY A 84 -20.55 -5.57 -2.55
C GLY A 84 -19.90 -5.97 -3.86
N SER A 85 -20.55 -5.59 -4.97
CA SER A 85 -20.03 -5.80 -6.32
C SER A 85 -18.70 -5.07 -6.48
N TRP A 86 -17.63 -5.83 -6.76
CA TRP A 86 -16.42 -5.26 -7.34
C TRP A 86 -15.82 -6.15 -8.41
N GLY A 87 -15.21 -5.53 -9.42
CA GLY A 87 -14.80 -6.13 -10.70
C GLY A 87 -13.73 -7.23 -10.59
N ASN A 88 -12.73 -7.25 -11.49
CA ASN A 88 -11.79 -8.38 -11.62
C ASN A 88 -10.92 -8.71 -10.37
N GLY A 89 -11.08 -7.98 -9.25
CA GLY A 89 -10.33 -8.12 -8.00
C GLY A 89 -11.00 -8.96 -6.91
N GLY A 90 -12.26 -9.37 -7.07
CA GLY A 90 -13.02 -10.08 -6.03
C GLY A 90 -13.93 -9.15 -5.22
N PRO A 91 -14.97 -9.69 -4.55
CA PRO A 91 -15.96 -8.89 -3.85
C PRO A 91 -15.38 -8.21 -2.60
N VAL A 92 -15.94 -7.05 -2.26
CA VAL A 92 -15.83 -6.51 -0.90
C VAL A 92 -16.98 -7.10 -0.10
N VAL A 93 -16.78 -7.49 1.15
CA VAL A 93 -17.88 -7.99 1.99
C VAL A 93 -18.02 -7.13 3.23
N LEU A 94 -19.21 -6.58 3.44
CA LEU A 94 -19.63 -5.87 4.62
C LEU A 94 -20.27 -6.86 5.60
N THR A 95 -19.75 -6.96 6.82
CA THR A 95 -20.36 -7.71 7.91
C THR A 95 -20.95 -6.77 8.93
N VAL A 96 -22.15 -7.08 9.42
CA VAL A 96 -22.84 -6.32 10.47
C VAL A 96 -23.29 -7.28 11.53
N TYR A 97 -22.77 -7.09 12.75
CA TYR A 97 -23.05 -7.91 13.92
C TYR A 97 -24.04 -7.21 14.83
N LEU A 98 -25.08 -7.94 15.24
CA LEU A 98 -26.19 -7.44 16.07
C LEU A 98 -26.36 -8.35 17.28
N ASP A 99 -26.72 -7.78 18.43
CA ASP A 99 -27.06 -8.54 19.64
C ASP A 99 -28.47 -9.15 19.60
N HIS A 100 -29.16 -8.99 18.46
CA HIS A 100 -30.45 -9.55 18.15
C HIS A 100 -30.53 -10.02 16.70
N ALA A 101 -31.51 -10.89 16.40
CA ALA A 101 -31.82 -11.30 15.05
C ALA A 101 -32.10 -10.09 14.14
N PRO A 102 -31.62 -10.07 12.88
CA PRO A 102 -31.81 -8.93 11.98
C PRO A 102 -33.28 -8.67 11.70
N ARG A 103 -33.69 -7.41 11.88
CA ARG A 103 -35.04 -6.90 11.61
C ARG A 103 -35.07 -6.23 10.26
N GLY A 104 -36.29 -5.97 9.76
CA GLY A 104 -36.46 -5.28 8.48
C GLY A 104 -35.92 -3.84 8.47
N GLU A 105 -35.80 -3.18 9.63
CA GLU A 105 -35.17 -1.86 9.74
C GLU A 105 -33.65 -1.94 9.59
N ASP A 106 -33.01 -2.94 10.21
CA ASP A 106 -31.58 -3.17 10.10
C ASP A 106 -31.19 -3.45 8.65
N LEU A 107 -31.92 -4.36 8.00
CA LEU A 107 -31.66 -4.72 6.60
C LEU A 107 -31.78 -3.51 5.66
N LYS A 108 -32.74 -2.62 5.90
CA LYS A 108 -32.87 -1.38 5.11
C LYS A 108 -31.68 -0.45 5.30
N ALA A 109 -31.25 -0.23 6.54
CA ALA A 109 -30.09 0.62 6.82
C ALA A 109 -28.81 0.04 6.18
N ILE A 110 -28.65 -1.29 6.23
CA ILE A 110 -27.54 -1.98 5.57
C ILE A 110 -27.64 -1.84 4.05
N GLU A 111 -28.79 -2.09 3.44
CA GLU A 111 -29.02 -1.94 1.99
C GLU A 111 -28.76 -0.50 1.50
N GLU A 112 -29.05 0.51 2.32
CA GLU A 112 -28.82 1.92 1.98
C GLU A 112 -27.34 2.32 2.05
N ILE A 113 -26.60 1.82 3.04
CA ILE A 113 -25.20 2.24 3.28
C ILE A 113 -24.18 1.34 2.58
N GLU A 114 -24.47 0.05 2.40
CA GLU A 114 -23.55 -0.91 1.78
C GLU A 114 -23.01 -0.42 0.42
N PRO A 115 -23.83 0.09 -0.53
CA PRO A 115 -23.31 0.54 -1.82
C PRO A 115 -22.33 1.70 -1.72
N LEU A 116 -22.51 2.57 -0.71
CA LEU A 116 -21.60 3.69 -0.44
C LEU A 116 -20.27 3.18 0.10
N VAL A 117 -20.31 2.22 1.03
CA VAL A 117 -19.12 1.59 1.60
C VAL A 117 -18.35 0.81 0.53
N ALA A 118 -19.04 0.00 -0.27
CA ALA A 118 -18.47 -0.74 -1.39
C ALA A 118 -17.79 0.20 -2.40
N THR A 119 -18.46 1.30 -2.78
CA THR A 119 -17.90 2.31 -3.68
C THR A 119 -16.69 3.03 -3.08
N ALA A 120 -16.70 3.34 -1.77
CA ALA A 120 -15.55 3.95 -1.12
C ALA A 120 -14.35 3.00 -1.06
N ALA A 121 -14.57 1.72 -0.72
CA ALA A 121 -13.56 0.66 -0.76
C ALA A 121 -12.98 0.49 -2.16
N SER A 122 -13.84 0.53 -3.18
CA SER A 122 -13.47 0.50 -4.60
C SER A 122 -12.43 1.57 -4.96
N VAL A 123 -12.72 2.82 -4.61
CA VAL A 123 -11.85 3.95 -4.92
C VAL A 123 -10.52 3.81 -4.18
N VAL A 124 -10.55 3.37 -2.92
CA VAL A 124 -9.34 3.15 -2.13
C VAL A 124 -8.45 2.08 -2.76
N GLU A 125 -9.01 0.92 -3.12
CA GLU A 125 -8.23 -0.18 -3.71
C GLU A 125 -7.69 0.19 -5.10
N PHE A 126 -8.49 0.87 -5.94
CA PHE A 126 -8.02 1.34 -7.25
C PHE A 126 -6.87 2.34 -7.13
N CYS A 127 -7.03 3.36 -6.29
CA CYS A 127 -6.04 4.41 -6.12
C CYS A 127 -4.79 3.93 -5.37
N ALA A 128 -4.89 2.96 -4.46
CA ALA A 128 -3.71 2.37 -3.80
C ALA A 128 -2.71 1.81 -4.81
N GLY A 129 -3.20 1.17 -5.88
CA GLY A 129 -2.36 0.68 -6.98
C GLY A 129 -1.73 1.78 -7.84
N GLU A 130 -2.39 2.94 -7.98
CA GLU A 130 -1.88 4.07 -8.76
C GLU A 130 -0.85 4.90 -7.99
N VAL A 131 -1.08 5.14 -6.69
CA VAL A 131 -0.14 5.85 -5.81
C VAL A 131 1.18 5.07 -5.70
N LEU A 132 1.11 3.74 -5.50
CA LEU A 132 2.32 2.90 -5.48
C LEU A 132 3.09 2.95 -6.79
N ARG A 133 2.41 3.01 -7.95
CA ARG A 133 3.06 3.15 -9.26
C ARG A 133 3.67 4.54 -9.45
N ALA A 134 2.97 5.59 -9.04
CA ALA A 134 3.49 6.95 -9.11
C ALA A 134 4.74 7.11 -8.25
N ASP A 135 4.75 6.60 -7.01
CA ASP A 135 5.91 6.62 -6.13
C ASP A 135 7.09 5.81 -6.69
N GLN A 136 6.82 4.63 -7.27
CA GLN A 136 7.84 3.85 -7.96
C GLN A 136 8.43 4.60 -9.16
N MET A 137 7.58 5.25 -9.98
CA MET A 137 8.02 6.07 -11.11
C MET A 137 8.84 7.28 -10.65
N VAL A 138 8.40 7.99 -9.61
CA VAL A 138 9.14 9.13 -9.03
C VAL A 138 10.49 8.67 -8.50
N ARG A 139 10.56 7.55 -7.77
CA ARG A 139 11.83 6.97 -7.31
C ARG A 139 12.74 6.61 -8.50
N MET A 140 12.20 6.04 -9.58
CA MET A 140 12.96 5.76 -10.80
C MET A 140 13.52 7.03 -11.47
N VAL A 141 12.75 8.11 -11.53
CA VAL A 141 13.19 9.41 -12.09
C VAL A 141 14.25 10.07 -11.21
N GLN A 142 14.10 10.04 -9.88
CA GLN A 142 15.08 10.58 -8.93
C GLN A 142 16.43 9.86 -9.03
N HIS A 143 16.44 8.53 -9.13
CA HIS A 143 17.68 7.77 -9.28
C HIS A 143 18.39 8.06 -10.61
N ARG A 144 17.64 8.32 -11.69
CA ARG A 144 18.22 8.71 -12.97
C ARG A 144 19.01 10.02 -12.87
N ARG A 145 18.54 11.00 -12.08
CA ARG A 145 19.26 12.27 -11.87
C ARG A 145 20.68 12.05 -11.31
N TYR A 146 20.81 11.32 -10.21
CA TYR A 146 22.12 11.11 -9.57
C TYR A 146 23.05 10.23 -10.41
N ILE A 147 22.49 9.29 -11.19
CA ILE A 147 23.27 8.53 -12.18
C ILE A 147 23.83 9.46 -13.26
N GLU A 148 23.03 10.39 -13.79
CA GLU A 148 23.51 11.35 -14.79
C GLU A 148 24.52 12.36 -14.21
N GLN A 149 24.33 12.83 -12.97
CA GLN A 149 25.33 13.67 -12.29
C GLN A 149 26.64 12.91 -12.06
N ALA A 150 26.58 11.67 -11.56
CA ALA A 150 27.75 10.81 -11.38
C ALA A 150 28.49 10.58 -12.70
N LYS A 151 27.78 10.32 -13.81
CA LYS A 151 28.39 10.24 -15.15
C LYS A 151 29.14 11.52 -15.50
N GLY A 152 28.53 12.69 -15.26
CA GLY A 152 29.17 13.99 -15.46
C GLY A 152 30.45 14.16 -14.63
N LEU A 153 30.44 13.75 -13.36
CA LEU A 153 31.63 13.77 -12.51
C LEU A 153 32.74 12.87 -13.06
N VAL A 154 32.40 11.65 -13.50
CA VAL A 154 33.37 10.72 -14.10
C VAL A 154 33.98 11.30 -15.36
N MET A 155 33.16 11.84 -16.28
CA MET A 155 33.61 12.49 -17.51
C MET A 155 34.51 13.70 -17.23
N GLY A 156 34.21 14.46 -16.17
CA GLY A 156 35.00 15.60 -15.76
C GLY A 156 36.35 15.21 -15.14
N ALA A 157 36.41 14.11 -14.39
CA ALA A 157 37.65 13.62 -13.78
C ALA A 157 38.58 12.94 -14.79
N ARG A 158 38.01 12.21 -15.75
CA ARG A 158 38.74 11.54 -16.82
C ARG A 158 37.99 11.75 -18.13
N PRO A 159 38.58 12.41 -19.14
CA PRO A 159 37.95 12.59 -20.43
C PRO A 159 37.55 11.24 -21.04
N CYS A 160 36.24 10.97 -21.10
CA CYS A 160 35.68 9.76 -21.68
C CYS A 160 34.29 10.04 -22.25
N ALA A 161 33.83 9.16 -23.14
CA ALA A 161 32.47 9.27 -23.67
C ALA A 161 31.42 8.99 -22.58
N PRO A 162 30.20 9.53 -22.69
CA PRO A 162 29.14 9.28 -21.70
C PRO A 162 28.80 7.80 -21.46
N GLY A 163 28.90 6.98 -22.51
CA GLY A 163 28.70 5.53 -22.40
C GLY A 163 29.80 4.85 -21.57
N GLU A 164 31.06 5.25 -21.76
CA GLU A 164 32.19 4.73 -20.99
C GLU A 164 32.10 5.14 -19.50
N ALA A 165 31.68 6.37 -19.23
CA ALA A 165 31.43 6.84 -17.86
C ALA A 165 30.36 6.03 -17.15
N PHE A 166 29.26 5.71 -17.84
CA PHE A 166 28.21 4.86 -17.29
C PHE A 166 28.71 3.43 -17.02
N GLU A 167 29.46 2.86 -17.96
CA GLU A 167 30.06 1.52 -17.79
C GLU A 167 31.02 1.45 -16.60
N LEU A 168 31.76 2.53 -16.31
CA LEU A 168 32.61 2.61 -15.11
C LEU A 168 31.79 2.54 -13.82
N LEU A 169 30.65 3.24 -13.77
CA LEU A 169 29.72 3.19 -12.63
C LEU A 169 29.09 1.79 -12.49
N VAL A 170 28.69 1.16 -13.60
CA VAL A 170 28.16 -0.21 -13.63
C VAL A 170 29.18 -1.21 -13.09
N ARG A 171 30.44 -1.13 -13.55
CA ARG A 171 31.52 -1.99 -13.05
C ARG A 171 31.76 -1.81 -11.55
N ALA A 172 31.77 -0.57 -11.06
CA ALA A 172 31.93 -0.29 -9.64
C ALA A 172 30.77 -0.87 -8.81
N SER A 173 29.54 -0.74 -9.30
CA SER A 173 28.32 -1.31 -8.70
C SER A 173 28.36 -2.84 -8.65
N GLN A 174 28.71 -3.48 -9.75
CA GLN A 174 28.81 -4.95 -9.84
C GLN A 174 29.91 -5.49 -8.93
N HIS A 175 31.10 -4.86 -8.95
CA HIS A 175 32.23 -5.31 -8.13
C HIS A 175 31.94 -5.22 -6.63
N ALA A 176 31.17 -4.22 -6.22
CA ALA A 176 30.76 -4.03 -4.84
C ALA A 176 29.43 -4.73 -4.48
N ASN A 177 28.77 -5.38 -5.44
CA ASN A 177 27.45 -6.01 -5.30
C ASN A 177 26.41 -5.10 -4.62
N VAL A 178 26.35 -3.84 -5.05
CA VAL A 178 25.39 -2.83 -4.57
C VAL A 178 24.67 -2.20 -5.75
N LYS A 179 23.49 -1.60 -5.51
CA LYS A 179 22.69 -1.02 -6.60
C LYS A 179 23.43 0.16 -7.21
N LEU A 180 23.40 0.27 -8.54
CA LEU A 180 24.05 1.35 -9.30
C LEU A 180 23.69 2.74 -8.80
N ARG A 181 22.41 2.96 -8.50
CA ARG A 181 21.91 4.21 -7.92
C ARG A 181 22.58 4.57 -6.59
N ASP A 182 22.91 3.58 -5.76
CA ASP A 182 23.52 3.82 -4.46
C ASP A 182 24.99 4.25 -4.64
N VAL A 183 25.69 3.63 -5.60
CA VAL A 183 27.05 4.04 -6.00
C VAL A 183 27.06 5.44 -6.60
N ALA A 184 26.09 5.76 -7.46
CA ALA A 184 25.98 7.08 -8.07
C ALA A 184 25.69 8.17 -7.03
N THR A 185 24.72 7.95 -6.13
CA THR A 185 24.42 8.87 -5.03
C THR A 185 25.63 9.03 -4.10
N ALA A 186 26.29 7.94 -3.73
CA ALA A 186 27.49 7.98 -2.90
C ALA A 186 28.64 8.75 -3.59
N LEU A 187 28.80 8.61 -4.90
CA LEU A 187 29.82 9.36 -5.65
C LEU A 187 29.51 10.86 -5.66
N VAL A 188 28.26 11.25 -5.92
CA VAL A 188 27.84 12.65 -5.85
C VAL A 188 28.08 13.23 -4.46
N LEU A 189 27.79 12.48 -3.39
CA LEU A 189 28.08 12.90 -2.01
C LEU A 189 29.58 13.01 -1.72
N VAL A 190 30.38 12.03 -2.15
CA VAL A 190 31.84 12.03 -1.93
C VAL A 190 32.53 13.20 -2.61
N VAL A 191 32.05 13.61 -3.79
CA VAL A 191 32.71 14.63 -4.62
C VAL A 191 32.06 16.01 -4.46
N GLY A 192 30.73 16.07 -4.50
CA GLY A 192 29.95 17.30 -4.44
C GLY A 192 29.55 17.73 -3.02
N GLY A 193 29.64 16.85 -2.03
CA GLY A 193 29.41 17.16 -0.61
C GLY A 193 27.95 17.33 -0.19
N ALA A 194 27.01 17.46 -1.13
CA ALA A 194 25.58 17.58 -0.87
C ALA A 194 24.74 17.05 -2.04
N LEU A 195 23.47 16.76 -1.77
CA LEU A 195 22.45 16.47 -2.78
C LEU A 195 21.55 17.70 -2.95
N GLU A 196 21.17 18.03 -4.18
CA GLU A 196 20.44 19.27 -4.51
C GLU A 196 19.05 19.36 -3.85
N ASP A 197 18.39 18.24 -3.56
CA ASP A 197 17.07 18.19 -2.91
C ASP A 197 17.09 17.18 -1.75
N SER A 198 17.30 17.66 -0.52
CA SER A 198 17.14 16.87 0.70
C SER A 198 15.66 16.81 1.11
N ALA A 199 14.79 16.32 0.23
CA ALA A 199 13.42 16.00 0.58
C ALA A 199 13.41 14.63 1.30
N GLU A 200 13.42 14.68 2.64
CA GLU A 200 12.99 13.74 3.70
C GLU A 200 13.06 12.20 3.56
N GLU A 201 13.34 11.61 2.40
CA GLU A 201 13.33 10.15 2.22
C GLU A 201 14.37 9.64 1.20
N THR A 202 15.52 10.32 1.08
CA THR A 202 16.66 9.70 0.37
C THR A 202 17.31 8.71 1.33
N VAL A 203 16.98 7.42 1.19
CA VAL A 203 17.65 6.34 1.94
C VAL A 203 19.16 6.48 1.72
N GLU A 204 19.89 6.72 2.81
CA GLU A 204 21.34 6.92 2.76
C GLU A 204 22.01 5.68 2.12
N PRO A 205 22.93 5.85 1.16
CA PRO A 205 23.60 4.72 0.54
C PRO A 205 24.30 3.84 1.58
N PRO A 206 24.29 2.51 1.44
CA PRO A 206 25.02 1.64 2.36
C PRO A 206 26.51 1.97 2.33
N ARG A 207 27.23 1.74 3.44
CA ARG A 207 28.69 2.00 3.55
C ARG A 207 29.49 1.40 2.39
N VAL A 208 29.12 0.20 1.94
CA VAL A 208 29.76 -0.49 0.81
C VAL A 208 29.69 0.34 -0.49
N ALA A 209 28.61 1.11 -0.70
CA ALA A 209 28.48 2.01 -1.85
C ALA A 209 29.41 3.22 -1.74
N PHE A 210 29.61 3.78 -0.54
CA PHE A 210 30.62 4.83 -0.30
C PHE A 210 32.04 4.33 -0.55
N ASP A 211 32.36 3.13 -0.10
CA ASP A 211 33.68 2.53 -0.35
C ASP A 211 33.91 2.31 -1.85
N ALA A 212 32.88 1.85 -2.57
CA ALA A 212 32.92 1.69 -4.02
C ALA A 212 33.10 3.03 -4.74
N ALA A 213 32.36 4.06 -4.34
CA ALA A 213 32.45 5.39 -4.91
C ALA A 213 33.82 6.04 -4.71
N ARG A 214 34.40 5.92 -3.50
CA ARG A 214 35.76 6.40 -3.20
C ARG A 214 36.81 5.69 -4.04
N ARG A 215 36.76 4.35 -4.11
CA ARG A 215 37.66 3.56 -4.95
C ARG A 215 37.58 3.95 -6.43
N LEU A 216 36.36 4.15 -6.94
CA LEU A 216 36.15 4.63 -8.30
C LEU A 216 36.78 6.01 -8.50
N TRP A 217 36.48 6.97 -7.62
CA TRP A 217 36.97 8.34 -7.73
C TRP A 217 38.50 8.44 -7.66
N ASP A 218 39.13 7.74 -6.71
CA ASP A 218 40.58 7.70 -6.55
C ASP A 218 41.26 7.05 -7.77
N GLY A 219 40.61 6.08 -8.40
CA GLY A 219 41.09 5.43 -9.61
C GLY A 219 41.02 6.32 -10.86
N LEU A 220 40.10 7.29 -10.90
CA LEU A 220 39.95 8.22 -12.03
C LEU A 220 40.94 9.38 -12.01
N ARG A 221 41.52 9.69 -10.85
CA ARG A 221 42.46 10.80 -10.64
C ARG A 221 43.93 10.41 -10.80
N LYS A 222 44.22 9.15 -11.14
CA LYS A 222 45.55 8.63 -11.45
C LYS A 222 45.79 8.67 -12.95
#